data_AF-A0A5J6UHB6-F1
#
_entry.id   AF-A0A5J6UHB6-F1
#
_cell.length_a   1.000
_cell.length_b   1.000
_cell.length_c   1.000
_cell.angle_alpha   90.00
_cell.angle_beta   90.00
_cell.angle_gamma   90.00
#
_symmetry.space_group_name_H-M   'P 1'
#
loop_
_entity.id
_entity.type
_entity.pdbx_description
1 polymer ?
#
loop_
_entity_poly.entity_id
_entity_poly.type
_entity_poly.pdbx_seq_one_letter_code
_entity_poly.pdbx_strand_id
1 'polypeptide(L)'
;MDTITDPFTAAERAYLASQGLGRLSTIGPDGAPQTRPVGFRLNDDGTVDIGGPDNANSRKYRNVLADPHVSFLVDDLAAPDDPDAVKPGWGRGVEIRGVAETVKGTMHIGRDYFSDDLIRIRPTRVVSWHIDPADPDQSSRNV
;
A
#
# COMPACT_ATOMS: atom_id res chain seq x y z
N MET A 1 23.02 13.39 -3.55
CA MET A 1 22.95 12.04 -2.98
C MET A 1 21.84 12.14 -1.96
N ASP A 2 20.59 12.07 -2.43
CA ASP A 2 19.43 12.14 -1.54
C ASP A 2 19.42 10.84 -0.75
N THR A 3 19.76 10.93 0.52
CA THR A 3 19.35 9.92 1.49
C THR A 3 17.83 9.90 1.46
N ILE A 4 17.25 8.94 0.76
CA ILE A 4 15.82 8.66 0.87
C ILE A 4 15.60 8.25 2.32
N THR A 5 15.14 9.21 3.12
CA THR A 5 14.63 8.94 4.46
C THR A 5 13.47 7.98 4.28
N ASP A 6 13.51 6.88 5.00
CA ASP A 6 12.41 5.94 5.10
C ASP A 6 11.09 6.71 5.35
N PRO A 7 10.09 6.62 4.46
CA PRO A 7 8.85 7.38 4.60
C PRO A 7 7.97 6.87 5.76
N PHE A 8 8.25 5.69 6.31
CA PHE A 8 7.40 5.04 7.31
C PHE A 8 8.00 5.09 8.72
N THR A 9 7.13 5.12 9.72
CA THR A 9 7.54 4.86 11.11
C THR A 9 7.79 3.36 11.32
N ALA A 10 8.45 3.00 12.42
CA ALA A 10 8.64 1.61 12.79
C ALA A 10 7.31 0.85 12.97
N ALA A 11 6.30 1.50 13.57
CA ALA A 11 4.97 0.91 13.76
C ALA A 11 4.25 0.66 12.43
N GLU A 12 4.33 1.61 11.49
CA GLU A 12 3.74 1.47 10.15
C GLU A 12 4.42 0.37 9.35
N ARG A 13 5.76 0.27 9.37
CA ARG A 13 6.47 -0.83 8.71
C ARG A 13 6.10 -2.18 9.31
N ALA A 14 6.07 -2.28 10.63
CA ALA A 14 5.69 -3.51 11.33
C ALA A 14 4.28 -3.94 10.96
N TYR A 15 3.33 -3.01 10.94
CA TYR A 15 1.96 -3.27 10.51
C TYR A 15 1.89 -3.68 9.04
N LEU A 16 2.49 -2.92 8.12
CA LEU A 16 2.47 -3.25 6.69
C LEU A 16 3.11 -4.63 6.41
N ALA A 17 4.17 -4.99 7.12
CA ALA A 17 4.83 -6.29 6.99
C ALA A 17 3.99 -7.46 7.53
N SER A 18 3.06 -7.22 8.45
CA SER A 18 2.15 -8.25 8.96
C SER A 18 0.96 -8.51 8.03
N GLN A 19 0.80 -7.72 6.97
CA GLN A 19 -0.38 -7.74 6.09
C GLN A 19 -0.01 -8.31 4.72
N GLY A 20 -0.90 -9.12 4.16
CA GLY A 20 -0.72 -9.72 2.82
C GLY A 20 -1.62 -9.12 1.72
N LEU A 21 -2.56 -8.25 2.10
CA LEU A 21 -3.59 -7.71 1.24
C LEU A 21 -3.78 -6.21 1.48
N GLY A 22 -3.92 -5.44 0.40
CA GLY A 22 -4.38 -4.07 0.45
C GLY A 22 -5.39 -3.77 -0.65
N ARG A 23 -5.86 -2.52 -0.70
CA ARG A 23 -6.80 -2.01 -1.70
C ARG A 23 -6.14 -0.87 -2.45
N LEU A 24 -5.93 -1.05 -3.75
CA LEU A 24 -5.41 -0.01 -4.63
C LEU A 24 -6.55 0.74 -5.31
N SER A 25 -6.56 2.06 -5.13
CA SER A 25 -7.41 3.00 -5.83
C SER A 25 -6.61 3.75 -6.91
N THR A 26 -7.14 3.74 -8.14
CA THR A 26 -6.55 4.39 -9.33
C THR A 26 -7.61 5.22 -10.05
N ILE A 27 -7.19 6.15 -10.91
CA ILE A 27 -8.07 7.04 -11.68
C ILE A 27 -8.06 6.63 -13.16
N GLY A 28 -9.24 6.45 -13.75
CA GLY A 28 -9.40 6.19 -15.18
C GLY A 28 -9.20 7.45 -16.01
N PRO A 29 -8.99 7.33 -17.34
CA PRO A 29 -8.75 8.47 -18.23
C PRO A 29 -9.93 9.44 -18.33
N ASP A 30 -11.13 9.02 -17.93
CA ASP A 30 -12.34 9.82 -17.82
C ASP A 30 -12.57 10.40 -16.40
N GLY A 31 -11.59 10.24 -15.50
CA GLY A 31 -11.69 10.62 -14.09
C GLY A 31 -12.43 9.59 -13.22
N ALA A 32 -12.90 8.47 -13.78
CA ALA A 32 -13.64 7.47 -13.00
C ALA A 32 -12.72 6.71 -12.03
N PRO A 33 -13.05 6.64 -10.72
CA PRO A 33 -12.23 5.90 -9.77
C PRO A 33 -12.39 4.38 -9.94
N GLN A 34 -11.32 3.64 -9.68
CA GLN A 34 -11.33 2.18 -9.56
C GLN A 34 -10.61 1.76 -8.29
N THR A 35 -11.25 0.92 -7.46
CA THR A 35 -10.62 0.24 -6.33
C THR A 35 -10.52 -1.28 -6.57
N ARG A 36 -9.39 -1.90 -6.25
CA ARG A 36 -9.17 -3.35 -6.33
C ARG A 36 -8.38 -3.90 -5.14
N PRO A 37 -8.74 -5.08 -4.59
CA PRO A 37 -7.87 -5.79 -3.67
C PRO A 37 -6.63 -6.30 -4.42
N VAL A 38 -5.47 -6.18 -3.80
CA VAL A 38 -4.17 -6.54 -4.39
C VAL A 38 -3.23 -7.12 -3.34
N GLY A 39 -2.41 -8.09 -3.75
CA GLY A 39 -1.22 -8.45 -2.99
C GLY A 39 -0.09 -7.45 -3.26
N PHE A 40 0.74 -7.19 -2.26
CA PHE A 40 1.76 -6.16 -2.31
C PHE A 40 3.06 -6.59 -1.64
N ARG A 41 4.15 -5.86 -1.90
CA ARG A 41 5.43 -5.93 -1.19
C ARG A 41 5.80 -4.52 -0.74
N LEU A 42 6.11 -4.34 0.55
CA LEU A 42 6.84 -3.17 1.02
C LEU A 42 8.34 -3.39 0.77
N ASN A 43 8.99 -2.46 0.09
CA ASN A 43 10.42 -2.50 -0.19
C ASN A 43 11.21 -1.76 0.90
N ASP A 44 12.52 -2.04 0.99
CA ASP A 44 13.41 -1.42 1.99
C ASP A 44 13.46 0.11 1.83
N ASP A 45 13.41 0.61 0.59
CA ASP A 45 13.40 2.04 0.25
C ASP A 45 12.06 2.74 0.50
N GLY A 46 11.06 2.02 1.03
CA GLY A 46 9.74 2.56 1.33
C GLY A 46 8.80 2.63 0.12
N THR A 47 9.21 2.12 -1.05
CA THR A 47 8.26 1.93 -2.16
C THR A 47 7.37 0.71 -1.93
N VAL A 48 6.19 0.70 -2.56
CA VAL A 48 5.26 -0.44 -2.50
C VAL A 48 5.09 -1.02 -3.90
N ASP A 49 5.41 -2.31 -4.07
CA ASP A 49 5.20 -3.02 -5.33
C ASP A 49 3.89 -3.81 -5.30
N ILE A 50 3.13 -3.73 -6.38
CA ILE A 50 1.88 -4.45 -6.59
C ILE A 50 2.00 -5.31 -7.84
N GLY A 51 1.83 -6.62 -7.67
CA GLY A 51 1.84 -7.60 -8.76
C GLY A 51 0.46 -8.10 -9.18
N GLY A 52 0.44 -8.98 -10.17
CA GLY A 52 -0.76 -9.69 -10.60
C GLY A 52 -0.47 -10.66 -11.74
N PRO A 53 -1.44 -11.49 -12.14
CA PRO A 53 -1.22 -12.58 -13.11
C PRO A 53 -0.89 -12.10 -14.52
N ASP A 54 -1.67 -11.13 -15.00
CA ASP A 54 -1.45 -10.43 -16.27
C ASP A 54 -1.59 -8.92 -15.99
N ASN A 55 -0.59 -8.39 -15.29
CA ASN A 55 -0.72 -7.08 -14.66
C ASN A 55 -0.81 -5.97 -15.71
N ALA A 56 -0.02 -6.04 -16.78
CA ALA A 56 0.01 -5.06 -17.88
C ALA A 56 -1.34 -4.93 -18.59
N ASN A 57 -2.11 -6.02 -18.72
CA ASN A 57 -3.45 -5.99 -19.33
C ASN A 57 -4.56 -5.59 -18.34
N SER A 58 -4.24 -5.38 -17.07
CA SER A 58 -5.24 -5.02 -16.05
C SER A 58 -5.64 -3.54 -16.13
N ARG A 59 -6.88 -3.23 -15.71
CA ARG A 59 -7.39 -1.85 -15.73
C ARG A 59 -6.58 -0.92 -14.81
N LYS A 60 -6.22 -1.38 -13.60
CA LYS A 60 -5.39 -0.60 -12.65
C LYS A 60 -4.03 -0.21 -13.25
N TYR A 61 -3.44 -1.07 -14.06
CA TYR A 61 -2.15 -0.81 -14.71
C TYR A 61 -2.30 0.24 -15.82
N ARG A 62 -3.31 0.09 -16.69
CA ARG A 62 -3.63 1.11 -17.71
C ARG A 62 -4.03 2.46 -17.09
N ASN A 63 -4.70 2.44 -15.95
CA ASN A 63 -5.04 3.65 -15.21
C ASN A 63 -3.76 4.36 -14.72
N VAL A 64 -2.82 3.64 -14.10
CA VAL A 64 -1.53 4.20 -13.65
C VAL A 64 -0.72 4.82 -14.81
N LEU A 65 -0.76 4.21 -16.00
CA LEU A 65 -0.13 4.79 -17.19
C LEU A 65 -0.78 6.10 -17.65
N ALA A 66 -2.07 6.31 -17.38
CA ALA A 66 -2.81 7.50 -17.77
C ALA A 66 -2.75 8.60 -16.71
N ASP A 67 -2.87 8.22 -15.43
CA ASP A 67 -2.75 9.09 -14.26
C ASP A 67 -1.99 8.33 -13.16
N PRO A 68 -0.79 8.78 -12.78
CA PRO A 68 0.04 8.07 -11.82
C PRO A 68 -0.42 8.27 -10.37
N HIS A 69 -1.39 9.14 -10.07
CA HIS A 69 -1.83 9.37 -8.70
C HIS A 69 -2.68 8.19 -8.19
N VAL A 70 -2.30 7.65 -7.03
CA VAL A 70 -2.98 6.52 -6.41
C VAL A 70 -3.18 6.72 -4.92
N SER A 71 -4.16 6.00 -4.36
CA SER A 71 -4.27 5.73 -2.92
C SER A 71 -4.25 4.22 -2.71
N PHE A 72 -3.44 3.76 -1.75
CA PHE A 72 -3.29 2.36 -1.40
C PHE A 72 -3.58 2.17 0.09
N LEU A 73 -4.58 1.38 0.41
CA LEU A 73 -5.08 1.16 1.76
C LEU A 73 -4.74 -0.26 2.23
N VAL A 74 -4.08 -0.39 3.38
CA VAL A 74 -3.92 -1.65 4.09
C VAL A 74 -4.67 -1.53 5.41
N ASP A 75 -5.66 -2.39 5.62
CA ASP A 75 -6.55 -2.35 6.78
C ASP A 75 -7.11 -3.73 7.14
N ASP A 76 -7.37 -3.87 8.44
CA ASP A 76 -8.05 -5.00 9.08
C ASP A 76 -8.87 -4.53 10.30
N LEU A 77 -9.65 -5.44 10.86
CA LEU A 77 -10.34 -5.24 12.13
C LEU A 77 -9.49 -5.88 13.23
N ALA A 78 -9.07 -5.11 14.23
CA ALA A 78 -8.39 -5.66 15.39
C ALA A 78 -9.37 -6.59 16.14
N ALA A 79 -8.94 -7.79 16.50
CA ALA A 79 -9.80 -8.71 17.23
C ALA A 79 -10.17 -8.11 18.60
N PRO A 80 -11.43 -8.23 19.07
CA PRO A 80 -11.84 -7.67 20.36
C PRO A 80 -11.07 -8.23 21.56
N ASP A 81 -10.51 -9.42 21.43
CA ASP A 81 -9.75 -10.16 22.43
C ASP A 81 -8.24 -10.14 22.21
N ASP A 82 -7.75 -9.37 21.22
CA ASP A 82 -6.31 -9.18 20.98
C ASP A 82 -5.72 -8.30 22.11
N PRO A 83 -4.85 -8.86 22.97
CA PRO A 83 -4.25 -8.11 24.09
C PRO A 83 -3.24 -7.05 23.61
N ASP A 84 -2.73 -7.17 22.39
CA ASP A 84 -1.73 -6.28 21.81
C ASP A 84 -2.37 -5.20 20.92
N ALA A 85 -3.69 -5.23 20.72
CA ALA A 85 -4.40 -4.23 19.93
C ALA A 85 -4.48 -2.87 20.65
N VAL A 86 -4.10 -1.80 19.94
CA VAL A 86 -4.19 -0.41 20.44
C VAL A 86 -5.64 -0.01 20.77
N LYS A 87 -6.60 -0.42 19.91
CA LYS A 87 -8.04 -0.24 20.10
C LYS A 87 -8.77 -1.56 19.78
N PRO A 88 -8.96 -2.47 20.74
CA PRO A 88 -9.57 -3.77 20.49
C PRO A 88 -10.99 -3.67 19.91
N GLY A 89 -11.29 -4.43 18.86
CA GLY A 89 -12.58 -4.41 18.18
C GLY A 89 -12.79 -3.24 17.20
N TRP A 90 -11.77 -2.42 16.95
CA TRP A 90 -11.83 -1.27 16.03
C TRP A 90 -11.03 -1.56 14.75
N GLY A 91 -11.37 -0.85 13.67
CA GLY A 91 -10.57 -0.87 12.45
C GLY A 91 -9.22 -0.20 12.69
N ARG A 92 -8.15 -0.75 12.11
CA ARG A 92 -6.79 -0.19 12.12
C ARG A 92 -6.21 -0.23 10.71
N GLY A 93 -5.23 0.59 10.41
CA GLY A 93 -4.69 0.61 9.05
C GLY A 93 -3.70 1.71 8.73
N VAL A 94 -3.23 1.65 7.48
CA VAL A 94 -2.34 2.61 6.84
C VAL A 94 -2.89 2.93 5.45
N GLU A 95 -3.16 4.20 5.16
CA GLU A 95 -3.36 4.75 3.82
C GLU A 95 -2.06 5.36 3.30
N ILE A 96 -1.67 4.96 2.10
CA ILE A 96 -0.51 5.49 1.37
C ILE A 96 -1.04 6.18 0.12
N ARG A 97 -0.89 7.51 0.05
CA ARG A 97 -1.06 8.24 -1.20
C ARG A 97 0.30 8.41 -1.85
N GLY A 98 0.34 8.30 -3.16
CA GLY A 98 1.61 8.33 -3.87
C GLY A 98 1.49 8.51 -5.36
N VAL A 99 2.65 8.57 -5.98
CA VAL A 99 2.83 8.53 -7.43
C VAL A 99 3.28 7.13 -7.80
N ALA A 100 2.54 6.50 -8.70
CA ALA A 100 2.81 5.17 -9.19
C ALA A 100 3.52 5.19 -10.54
N GLU A 101 4.41 4.23 -10.73
CA GLU A 101 5.05 3.95 -12.01
C GLU A 101 4.98 2.45 -12.32
N THR A 102 5.12 2.09 -13.58
CA THR A 102 5.19 0.68 -13.98
C THR A 102 6.64 0.24 -14.06
N VAL A 103 6.98 -0.87 -13.42
CA VAL A 103 8.35 -1.42 -13.42
C VAL A 103 8.35 -2.91 -13.74
N LYS A 104 9.50 -3.42 -14.19
CA LYS A 104 9.72 -4.87 -14.28
C LYS A 104 10.31 -5.40 -12.98
N GLY A 105 9.86 -6.56 -12.53
CA GLY A 105 10.41 -7.23 -11.36
C GLY A 105 9.63 -8.48 -10.95
N THR A 106 10.12 -9.18 -9.93
CA THR A 106 9.49 -10.41 -9.43
C THR A 106 8.88 -10.16 -8.05
N MET A 107 7.62 -10.56 -7.87
CA MET A 107 6.96 -10.56 -6.57
C MET A 107 7.40 -11.74 -5.70
N HIS A 108 7.38 -11.54 -4.38
CA HIS A 108 7.67 -12.61 -3.41
C HIS A 108 6.50 -13.60 -3.25
N ILE A 109 5.29 -13.19 -3.65
CA ILE A 109 4.05 -13.98 -3.69
C ILE A 109 3.66 -14.32 -5.13
N GLY A 110 2.76 -15.30 -5.29
CA GLY A 110 2.20 -15.64 -6.60
C GLY A 110 3.25 -16.17 -7.58
N ARG A 111 4.30 -16.82 -7.07
CA ARG A 111 5.34 -17.47 -7.91
C ARG A 111 4.68 -18.38 -8.95
N ASP A 112 5.23 -18.36 -10.16
CA ASP A 112 4.76 -19.09 -11.34
C ASP A 112 3.36 -18.71 -11.86
N TYR A 113 2.72 -17.71 -11.24
CA TYR A 113 1.40 -17.22 -11.65
C TYR A 113 1.40 -15.71 -11.96
N PHE A 114 2.18 -14.91 -11.23
CA PHE A 114 2.27 -13.47 -11.45
C PHE A 114 3.22 -13.13 -12.61
N SER A 115 2.84 -12.13 -13.42
CA SER A 115 3.73 -11.57 -14.43
C SER A 115 4.86 -10.76 -13.79
N ASP A 116 5.85 -10.40 -14.60
CA ASP A 116 6.96 -9.55 -14.20
C ASP A 116 6.63 -8.04 -14.29
N ASP A 117 5.40 -7.68 -14.67
CA ASP A 117 4.92 -6.30 -14.70
C ASP A 117 4.37 -5.90 -13.33
N LEU A 118 4.95 -4.87 -12.71
CA LEU A 118 4.58 -4.39 -11.40
C LEU A 118 4.10 -2.93 -11.48
N ILE A 119 3.25 -2.55 -10.53
CA ILE A 119 2.97 -1.14 -10.22
C ILE A 119 3.77 -0.81 -8.96
N ARG A 120 4.69 0.14 -9.04
CA ARG A 120 5.47 0.64 -7.92
C ARG A 120 4.92 1.97 -7.45
N ILE A 121 4.58 2.09 -6.18
CA ILE A 121 4.09 3.32 -5.55
C ILE A 121 5.25 3.96 -4.78
N ARG A 122 5.50 5.24 -5.05
CA ARG A 122 6.35 6.10 -4.23
C ARG A 122 5.44 6.93 -3.31
N PRO A 123 5.50 6.72 -1.98
CA PRO A 123 4.67 7.48 -1.05
C PRO A 123 4.95 8.98 -1.14
N THR A 124 3.89 9.78 -1.04
CA THR A 124 3.95 11.24 -0.86
C THR A 124 3.17 11.69 0.38
N ARG A 125 2.26 10.83 0.86
CA ARG A 125 1.52 11.04 2.11
C ARG A 125 1.18 9.70 2.74
N VAL A 126 1.34 9.64 4.06
CA VAL A 126 0.97 8.50 4.89
C VAL A 126 -0.06 8.95 5.91
N VAL A 127 -1.12 8.16 6.07
CA VAL A 127 -2.13 8.28 7.14
C VAL A 127 -2.17 6.93 7.85
N SER A 128 -2.14 6.92 9.17
CA SER A 128 -2.21 5.69 9.96
C SER A 128 -3.11 5.89 11.18
N TRP A 129 -3.75 4.82 11.65
CA TRP A 129 -4.62 4.87 12.82
C TRP A 129 -4.63 3.53 13.57
N HIS A 130 -4.64 3.62 14.90
CA HIS A 130 -4.83 2.49 15.81
C HIS A 130 -3.80 1.35 15.64
N ILE A 131 -2.59 1.67 15.17
CA ILE A 131 -1.47 0.72 15.01
C ILE A 131 -0.27 1.03 15.91
N ASP A 132 -0.21 2.24 16.46
CA ASP A 132 0.90 2.69 17.31
C ASP A 132 0.38 3.02 18.72
N PRO A 133 0.81 2.31 19.77
CA PRO A 133 0.46 2.65 21.15
C PRO A 133 0.93 4.05 21.58
N ALA A 134 2.01 4.57 20.97
CA ALA A 134 2.53 5.90 21.28
C ALA A 134 1.73 7.03 20.60
N ASP A 135 1.06 6.72 19.50
CA ASP A 135 0.13 7.61 18.80
C ASP A 135 -1.17 6.86 18.49
N PRO A 136 -2.03 6.65 19.51
CA PRO A 136 -3.13 5.69 19.46
C PRO A 136 -4.34 6.17 18.65
N ASP A 137 -4.33 7.42 18.20
CA ASP A 137 -5.38 8.01 17.36
C ASP A 137 -4.91 8.06 15.89
N GLN A 138 -5.60 8.81 15.03
CA GLN A 138 -5.19 8.96 13.64
C GLN A 138 -4.11 10.03 13.49
N SER A 139 -3.03 9.69 12.78
CA SER A 139 -1.98 10.63 12.38
C SER A 139 -1.88 10.73 10.86
N SER A 140 -1.32 11.83 10.36
CA SER A 140 -1.04 11.97 8.94
C SER A 140 0.15 12.90 8.68
N ARG A 141 0.96 12.56 7.68
CA ARG A 141 2.12 13.37 7.28
C ARG A 141 2.42 13.26 5.80
N ASN A 142 3.01 14.31 5.26
CA ASN A 142 3.67 14.25 3.95
C ASN A 142 5.07 13.66 4.15
N VAL A 143 5.55 12.93 3.15
CA VAL A 143 6.83 12.19 3.18
C VAL A 143 7.62 12.44 1.91
#